data_AF-A0A519VBX4-F1
#
_entry.id   AF-A0A519VBX4-F1
#
_cell.length_a   1.000
_cell.length_b   1.000
_cell.length_c   1.000
_cell.angle_alpha   90.00
_cell.angle_beta   90.00
_cell.angle_gamma   90.00
#
_symmetry.space_group_name_H-M   'P 1'
#
loop_
_entity.id
_entity.type
_entity.pdbx_description
1 polymer ?
#
loop_
_entity_poly.entity_id
_entity_poly.type
_entity_poly.pdbx_seq_one_letter_code
_entity_poly.pdbx_strand_id
1 'polypeptide(L)'
;VHQQACPMWVPIIENGEHLSAGADFFVDEYIQQLLQKSNDIDCVLLACTHYPLLVPKIEQHLPSHIKIVAQGDIVADSLVDYLKRHAELESTLAKNAQRTFYTSGDVQVFEERASMFLCEKIAAHKMHKS
;
A
#
# COMPACT_ATOMS: atom_id res chain seq x y z
N VAL A 1 5.91 -1.85 -20.91
CA VAL A 1 5.16 -1.63 -19.65
C VAL A 1 3.75 -2.16 -19.85
N HIS A 2 3.31 -3.08 -19.00
CA HIS A 2 1.96 -3.65 -19.05
C HIS A 2 1.20 -3.23 -17.79
N GLN A 3 -0.12 -3.12 -17.89
CA GLN A 3 -0.98 -2.73 -16.79
C GLN A 3 -2.08 -3.77 -16.62
N GLN A 4 -2.41 -4.10 -15.37
CA GLN A 4 -3.52 -4.97 -15.03
C GLN A 4 -4.37 -4.27 -13.98
N ALA A 5 -5.68 -4.19 -14.23
CA ALA A 5 -6.62 -3.70 -13.24
C ALA A 5 -6.98 -4.84 -12.28
N CYS A 6 -7.00 -4.54 -10.98
CA CYS A 6 -7.32 -5.50 -9.92
C CYS A 6 -8.48 -4.97 -9.06
N PRO A 7 -9.71 -4.85 -9.61
CA PRO A 7 -10.82 -4.17 -8.93
C PRO A 7 -11.24 -4.84 -7.62
N MET A 8 -11.05 -6.16 -7.49
CA MET A 8 -11.44 -6.90 -6.28
C MET A 8 -10.44 -6.83 -5.13
N TRP A 9 -9.18 -6.43 -5.37
CA TRP A 9 -8.16 -6.42 -4.32
C TRP A 9 -8.46 -5.40 -3.22
N VAL A 10 -8.92 -4.18 -3.57
CA VAL A 10 -9.25 -3.16 -2.57
C VAL A 10 -10.43 -3.60 -1.68
N PRO A 11 -11.58 -4.04 -2.20
CA PRO A 11 -12.68 -4.52 -1.37
C PRO A 11 -12.29 -5.67 -0.42
N ILE A 12 -11.50 -6.64 -0.91
CA ILE A 12 -11.04 -7.77 -0.09
C ILE A 12 -10.16 -7.30 1.07
N ILE A 13 -9.27 -6.33 0.81
CA ILE A 13 -8.42 -5.73 1.85
C ILE A 13 -9.24 -4.94 2.85
N GLU A 14 -10.14 -4.06 2.38
CA GLU A 14 -10.97 -3.22 3.25
C GLU A 14 -11.93 -4.03 4.13
N ASN A 15 -12.31 -5.24 3.69
CA ASN A 15 -13.13 -6.18 4.47
C ASN A 15 -12.30 -7.11 5.37
N GLY A 16 -10.97 -6.99 5.40
CA GLY A 16 -10.10 -7.83 6.23
C GLY A 16 -9.94 -9.27 5.73
N GLU A 17 -10.36 -9.57 4.50
CA GLU A 17 -10.36 -10.92 3.93
C GLU A 17 -9.09 -11.24 3.10
N HIS A 18 -8.14 -10.30 3.02
CA HIS A 18 -6.95 -10.39 2.18
C HIS A 18 -6.00 -11.56 2.47
N LEU A 19 -6.07 -12.17 3.66
CA LEU A 19 -5.32 -13.38 4.00
C LEU A 19 -6.16 -14.66 3.91
N SER A 20 -7.46 -14.55 3.64
CA SER A 20 -8.36 -15.69 3.53
C SER A 20 -8.09 -16.50 2.26
N ALA A 21 -8.58 -17.75 2.21
CA ALA A 21 -8.53 -18.57 1.01
C ALA A 21 -9.34 -17.98 -0.15
N GLY A 22 -10.36 -17.15 0.15
CA GLY A 22 -11.15 -16.46 -0.88
C GLY A 22 -10.32 -15.43 -1.68
N ALA A 23 -9.30 -14.85 -1.06
CA ALA A 23 -8.41 -13.90 -1.73
C ALA A 23 -7.52 -14.58 -2.78
N ASP A 24 -7.15 -15.85 -2.56
CA ASP A 24 -6.20 -16.58 -3.42
C ASP A 24 -6.69 -16.66 -4.87
N PHE A 25 -7.99 -16.89 -5.06
CA PHE A 25 -8.59 -16.93 -6.40
C PHE A 25 -8.38 -15.63 -7.17
N PHE A 26 -8.69 -14.48 -6.56
CA PHE A 26 -8.57 -13.18 -7.22
C PHE A 26 -7.12 -12.71 -7.37
N VAL A 27 -6.23 -13.10 -6.46
CA VAL A 27 -4.79 -12.84 -6.59
C VAL A 27 -4.24 -13.64 -7.76
N ASP A 28 -4.50 -14.95 -7.81
CA ASP A 28 -4.03 -15.80 -8.91
C ASP A 28 -4.56 -15.30 -10.26
N GLU A 29 -5.87 -15.04 -10.36
CA GLU A 29 -6.50 -14.60 -11.60
C GLU A 29 -5.79 -13.37 -12.18
N TYR A 30 -5.58 -12.32 -11.38
CA TYR A 30 -4.96 -11.09 -11.88
C TYR A 30 -3.45 -11.23 -12.12
N ILE A 31 -2.75 -12.05 -11.34
CA ILE A 31 -1.34 -12.34 -11.59
C ILE A 31 -1.18 -13.11 -12.90
N GLN A 32 -1.99 -14.15 -13.15
CA GLN A 32 -1.97 -14.87 -14.43
C GLN A 32 -2.32 -13.96 -15.60
N GLN A 33 -3.35 -13.10 -15.46
CA GLN A 33 -3.69 -12.11 -16.49
C GLN A 33 -2.56 -11.13 -16.77
N LEU A 34 -1.78 -10.75 -15.75
CA LEU A 34 -0.61 -9.89 -15.92
C LEU A 34 0.52 -10.62 -16.66
N LEU A 35 0.87 -11.83 -16.23
CA LEU A 35 1.96 -12.64 -16.80
C LEU A 35 1.67 -13.06 -18.26
N GLN A 36 0.40 -13.28 -18.61
CA GLN A 36 -0.02 -13.55 -19.98
C GLN A 36 0.24 -12.38 -20.95
N LYS A 37 0.44 -11.15 -20.45
CA LYS A 37 0.69 -9.99 -21.32
C LYS A 37 2.11 -9.94 -21.86
N SER A 38 3.07 -10.51 -21.14
CA SER A 38 4.46 -10.63 -21.60
C SER A 38 5.24 -11.60 -20.70
N ASN A 39 6.03 -12.47 -21.35
CA ASN A 39 6.97 -13.35 -20.67
C ASN A 39 8.22 -12.62 -20.15
N ASP A 40 8.42 -11.36 -20.56
CA ASP A 40 9.60 -10.56 -20.19
C ASP A 40 9.37 -9.71 -18.92
N ILE A 41 8.26 -9.95 -18.20
CA ILE A 41 7.97 -9.24 -16.95
C ILE A 41 8.93 -9.75 -15.87
N ASP A 42 9.81 -8.87 -15.39
CA ASP A 42 10.78 -9.13 -14.33
C ASP A 42 10.51 -8.31 -13.06
N CYS A 43 9.53 -7.40 -13.12
CA CYS A 43 9.18 -6.49 -12.04
C CYS A 43 7.69 -6.13 -12.07
N VAL A 44 7.06 -6.10 -10.90
CA VAL A 44 5.67 -5.70 -10.67
C VAL A 44 5.62 -4.55 -9.67
N LEU A 45 5.10 -3.41 -10.13
CA LEU A 45 4.83 -2.25 -9.28
C LEU A 45 3.42 -2.34 -8.69
N LEU A 46 3.32 -2.33 -7.36
CA LEU A 46 2.07 -2.22 -6.62
C LEU A 46 1.64 -0.75 -6.54
N ALA A 47 0.92 -0.29 -7.56
CA ALA A 47 0.54 1.12 -7.76
C ALA A 47 -0.76 1.55 -7.03
N CYS A 48 -1.15 0.84 -5.98
CA CYS A 48 -2.27 1.21 -5.11
C CYS A 48 -1.81 1.14 -3.67
N THR A 49 -2.24 2.11 -2.85
CA THR A 49 -1.90 2.18 -1.43
C THR A 49 -2.26 0.90 -0.67
N HIS A 50 -3.28 0.16 -1.07
CA HIS A 50 -3.74 -1.05 -0.38
C HIS A 50 -2.89 -2.29 -0.66
N TYR A 51 -2.35 -2.41 -1.88
CA TYR A 51 -1.77 -3.65 -2.39
C TYR A 51 -0.56 -4.20 -1.61
N PRO A 52 0.25 -3.40 -0.88
CA PRO A 52 1.28 -3.94 0.00
C PRO A 52 0.76 -4.99 1.00
N LEU A 53 -0.51 -4.91 1.44
CA LEU A 53 -1.11 -5.91 2.34
C LEU A 53 -1.33 -7.28 1.68
N LEU A 54 -1.36 -7.35 0.35
CA LEU A 54 -1.48 -8.61 -0.40
C LEU A 54 -0.15 -9.24 -0.77
N VAL A 55 0.99 -8.59 -0.46
CA VAL A 55 2.33 -9.13 -0.79
C VAL A 55 2.50 -10.59 -0.40
N PRO A 56 2.13 -11.04 0.83
CA PRO A 56 2.28 -12.44 1.22
C PRO A 56 1.53 -13.43 0.33
N LYS A 57 0.43 -12.99 -0.31
CA LYS A 57 -0.34 -13.80 -1.27
C LYS A 57 0.24 -13.66 -2.66
N ILE A 58 0.55 -12.45 -3.12
CA ILE A 58 1.13 -12.20 -4.44
C ILE A 58 2.41 -13.02 -4.63
N GLU A 59 3.29 -13.08 -3.63
CA GLU A 59 4.53 -13.86 -3.68
C GLU A 59 4.31 -15.37 -3.85
N GLN A 60 3.14 -15.90 -3.49
CA GLN A 60 2.81 -17.32 -3.67
C GLN A 60 2.44 -17.65 -5.13
N HIS A 61 1.92 -16.66 -5.86
CA HIS A 61 1.46 -16.81 -7.24
C HIS A 61 2.44 -16.23 -8.27
N LEU A 62 3.31 -15.33 -7.83
CA LEU A 62 4.30 -14.69 -8.68
C LEU A 62 5.57 -15.56 -8.77
N PRO A 63 6.10 -15.83 -9.98
CA PRO A 63 7.39 -16.49 -10.14
C PRO A 63 8.50 -15.79 -9.36
N SER A 64 9.37 -16.56 -8.71
CA SER A 64 10.42 -16.04 -7.80
C SER A 64 11.47 -15.13 -8.44
N HIS A 65 11.58 -15.11 -9.76
CA HIS A 65 12.49 -14.22 -10.48
C HIS A 65 11.93 -12.80 -10.67
N ILE A 66 10.62 -12.62 -10.47
CA ILE A 66 9.94 -11.34 -10.66
C ILE A 66 9.97 -10.56 -9.34
N LYS A 67 10.46 -9.33 -9.40
CA LYS A 67 10.56 -8.45 -8.23
C LYS A 67 9.24 -7.75 -7.98
N ILE A 68 8.89 -7.57 -6.70
CA ILE A 68 7.76 -6.74 -6.29
C ILE A 68 8.31 -5.41 -5.80
N VAL A 69 7.70 -4.31 -6.23
CA VAL A 69 8.04 -2.96 -5.79
C VAL A 69 6.77 -2.28 -5.27
N ALA A 70 6.80 -1.77 -4.04
CA ALA A 70 5.70 -1.02 -3.46
C ALA A 70 5.89 0.50 -3.66
N GLN A 71 4.79 1.21 -3.92
CA GLN A 71 4.83 2.66 -4.09
C GLN A 71 5.27 3.40 -2.82
N GLY A 72 4.93 2.89 -1.63
CA GLY A 72 5.22 3.54 -0.35
C GLY A 72 6.71 3.82 -0.15
N ASP A 73 7.55 2.82 -0.39
CA ASP A 73 9.00 2.92 -0.21
C ASP A 73 9.61 3.93 -1.19
N ILE A 74 9.19 3.89 -2.47
CA ILE A 74 9.64 4.84 -3.49
C ILE A 74 9.33 6.29 -3.07
N VAL A 75 8.13 6.53 -2.54
CA VAL A 75 7.71 7.87 -2.12
C VAL A 75 8.47 8.32 -0.88
N ALA A 76 8.69 7.42 0.09
CA ALA A 76 9.45 7.73 1.30
C ALA A 76 10.91 8.10 0.97
N ASP A 77 11.57 7.29 0.13
CA ASP A 77 12.96 7.55 -0.29
C ASP A 77 13.09 8.86 -1.08
N SER A 78 12.13 9.13 -1.96
CA SER A 78 12.06 10.40 -2.71
C SER A 78 11.90 11.61 -1.78
N LEU A 79 11.07 11.50 -0.74
CA LEU A 79 10.93 12.56 0.26
C LEU A 79 12.22 12.78 1.06
N VAL A 80 12.91 11.70 1.44
CA VAL A 80 14.20 11.78 2.14
C VAL A 80 15.25 12.48 1.27
N ASP A 81 15.36 12.08 -0.01
CA ASP A 81 16.26 12.73 -0.96
C ASP A 81 15.93 14.22 -1.14
N TYR A 82 14.64 14.54 -1.29
CA TYR A 82 14.18 15.92 -1.38
C TYR A 82 14.62 16.74 -0.16
N LEU A 83 14.36 16.27 1.06
CA LEU A 83 14.75 17.00 2.27
C LEU A 83 16.27 17.16 2.39
N LYS A 84 17.07 16.18 1.97
CA LYS A 84 18.55 16.30 1.94
C LYS A 84 19.03 17.39 0.98
N ARG A 85 18.37 17.56 -0.16
CA ARG A 85 18.68 18.61 -1.14
C ARG A 85 18.19 20.00 -0.72
N HIS A 86 17.30 20.07 0.27
CA HIS A 86 16.66 21.28 0.77
C HIS A 86 16.93 21.46 2.27
N ALA A 87 18.21 21.68 2.61
CA ALA A 87 18.68 21.79 4.00
C ALA A 87 17.98 22.93 4.79
N GLU A 88 17.53 23.98 4.11
CA GLU A 88 16.75 25.07 4.68
C GLU A 88 15.41 24.58 5.25
N LEU A 89 14.75 23.62 4.59
CA LEU A 89 13.53 23.00 5.09
C LEU A 89 13.87 21.95 6.14
N GLU A 90 14.86 21.10 5.87
CA GLU A 90 15.29 20.02 6.76
C GLU A 90 15.60 20.51 8.17
N SER A 91 16.29 21.66 8.29
CA SER A 91 16.71 22.26 9.55
C SER A 91 15.58 22.83 10.40
N THR A 92 14.41 23.14 9.79
CA THR A 92 13.25 23.71 10.49
C THR A 92 12.23 22.67 10.93
N LEU A 93 12.30 21.46 10.38
CA LEU A 93 11.38 20.37 10.68
C LEU A 93 11.73 19.71 12.03
N ALA A 94 10.70 19.53 12.88
CA ALA A 94 10.82 18.72 14.08
C ALA A 94 11.13 17.26 13.71
N LYS A 95 12.16 16.67 14.34
CA LYS A 95 12.63 15.30 14.03
C LYS A 95 11.96 14.20 14.86
N ASN A 96 11.31 14.56 15.96
CA ASN A 96 10.68 13.64 16.91
C ASN A 96 9.25 14.05 17.25
N ALA A 97 8.52 14.57 16.27
CA ALA A 97 7.12 14.94 16.46
C ALA A 97 6.23 13.69 16.61
N GLN A 98 5.12 13.83 17.34
CA GLN A 98 4.09 12.80 17.39
C GLN A 98 3.30 12.77 16.07
N ARG A 99 2.86 11.57 15.68
CA ARG A 99 1.95 11.38 14.53
C ARG A 99 0.52 11.60 14.99
N THR A 100 -0.25 12.39 14.25
CA THR A 100 -1.68 12.61 14.48
C THR A 100 -2.45 12.29 13.21
N PHE A 101 -3.53 11.50 13.35
CA PHE A 101 -4.36 11.07 12.24
C PHE A 101 -5.70 11.79 12.25
N TYR A 102 -6.17 12.17 11.06
CA TYR A 102 -7.46 12.82 10.87
C TYR A 102 -8.24 12.10 9.78
N THR A 103 -9.55 12.02 9.93
CA THR A 103 -10.45 11.44 8.92
C THR A 103 -11.70 12.28 8.73
N SER A 104 -12.13 12.44 7.48
CA SER A 104 -13.46 12.97 7.15
C SER A 104 -14.55 11.90 7.28
N GLY A 105 -14.17 10.62 7.24
CA GLY A 105 -15.06 9.47 7.37
C GLY A 105 -15.41 9.15 8.82
N ASP A 106 -15.95 7.97 9.07
CA ASP A 106 -16.16 7.47 10.43
C ASP A 106 -14.80 7.24 11.12
N VAL A 107 -14.70 7.67 12.38
CA VAL A 107 -13.43 7.60 13.14
C VAL A 107 -13.10 6.16 13.52
N GLN A 108 -14.08 5.39 13.98
CA GLN A 108 -13.87 4.01 14.42
C GLN A 108 -13.45 3.14 13.23
N VAL A 109 -14.16 3.26 12.10
CA VAL A 109 -13.81 2.55 10.87
C VAL A 109 -12.40 2.91 10.38
N PHE A 110 -12.02 4.18 10.47
CA PHE A 110 -10.66 4.61 10.10
C PHE A 110 -9.61 4.00 11.04
N GLU A 111 -9.82 4.08 12.35
CA GLU A 111 -8.90 3.54 13.36
C GLU A 111 -8.69 2.03 13.17
N GLU A 112 -9.76 1.26 12.95
CA GLU A 112 -9.69 -0.18 12.67
C GLU A 112 -8.82 -0.47 11.44
N ARG A 113 -9.12 0.20 10.32
CA ARG A 113 -8.42 -0.03 9.04
C ARG A 113 -6.97 0.46 9.06
N ALA A 114 -6.72 1.64 9.61
CA ALA A 114 -5.37 2.18 9.73
C ALA A 114 -4.52 1.33 10.67
N SER A 115 -5.12 0.77 11.73
CA SER A 115 -4.40 -0.11 12.65
C SER A 115 -3.97 -1.42 11.98
N MET A 116 -4.82 -1.98 11.13
CA MET A 116 -4.46 -3.13 10.29
C MET A 116 -3.29 -2.78 9.35
N PHE A 117 -3.33 -1.60 8.72
CA PHE A 117 -2.32 -1.19 7.74
C PHE A 117 -0.95 -0.88 8.38
N LEU A 118 -0.94 -0.22 9.55
CA LEU A 118 0.28 0.21 10.24
C LEU A 118 0.78 -0.81 11.27
N CYS A 119 0.04 -1.91 11.47
CA CYS A 119 0.33 -2.93 12.48
C CYS A 119 0.50 -2.35 13.90
N GLU A 120 -0.19 -1.25 14.21
CA GLU A 120 -0.17 -0.58 15.51
C GLU A 120 -1.56 -0.01 15.82
N LYS A 121 -1.89 0.21 17.09
CA LYS A 121 -3.18 0.82 17.44
C LYS A 121 -3.16 2.31 17.09
N ILE A 122 -4.09 2.73 16.23
CA ILE A 122 -4.26 4.12 15.80
C ILE A 122 -5.40 4.79 16.57
N ALA A 123 -5.18 6.05 16.94
CA ALA A 123 -6.23 6.96 17.37
C ALA A 123 -6.32 8.10 16.36
N ALA A 124 -7.54 8.45 15.95
CA ALA A 124 -7.80 9.46 14.95
C ALA A 124 -8.82 10.50 15.42
N HIS A 125 -8.76 11.69 14.83
CA HIS A 125 -9.71 12.76 15.08
C HIS A 125 -10.66 12.94 13.89
N LYS A 126 -11.93 13.25 14.19
CA LYS A 126 -12.87 13.68 13.16
C LYS A 126 -12.46 15.04 12.62
N MET A 127 -12.27 15.13 11.30
CA MET A 127 -12.06 16.41 10.64
C MET A 127 -13.41 17.09 10.40
N HIS A 128 -13.64 18.22 11.06
CA HIS A 128 -14.78 19.08 10.76
C HIS A 128 -14.46 19.91 9.52
N LYS A 129 -15.24 19.77 8.45
CA LYS A 129 -15.17 20.71 7.33
C LYS A 129 -15.69 22.06 7.83
N SER A 130 -14.84 23.08 7.79
CA SER A 130 -15.23 24.48 7.98
C SER A 130 -16.20 24.94 6.89
#